data_AF-A0A3D1HP95-F1
#
_entry.id   AF-A0A3D1HP95-F1
#
_cell.length_a   1.000
_cell.length_b   1.000
_cell.length_c   1.000
_cell.angle_alpha   90.00
_cell.angle_beta   90.00
_cell.angle_gamma   90.00
#
_symmetry.space_group_name_H-M   'P 1'
#
loop_
_entity.id
_entity.type
_entity.pdbx_description
1 polymer ?
#
loop_
_entity_poly.entity_id
_entity_poly.type
_entity_poly.pdbx_seq_one_letter_code
_entity_poly.pdbx_strand_id
1 'polypeptide(L)' 'AFDGIAFDLGVCSTQLDQPERGFSFRFDGPLDMRMSKSGETAADVVMTLDETALARILWDFGEERASRRIARA' A
#
# COMPACT_ATOMS: atom_id res chain seq x y z
N ALA A 1 0.75 -11.21 34.06
CA ALA A 1 1.29 -11.98 32.92
C ALA A 1 0.13 -12.28 31.99
N PHE A 2 0.36 -12.34 30.68
CA PHE A 2 -0.68 -12.70 29.70
C PHE A 2 -0.58 -14.19 29.37
N ASP A 3 -1.71 -14.85 29.17
CA ASP A 3 -1.79 -16.28 28.81
C ASP A 3 -1.68 -16.52 27.29
N GLY A 4 -1.80 -15.46 26.50
CA GLY A 4 -1.65 -15.51 25.04
C GLY A 4 -1.76 -14.12 24.42
N ILE A 5 -1.14 -13.95 23.25
CA ILE A 5 -1.22 -12.76 22.42
C ILE A 5 -1.47 -13.23 20.98
N ALA A 6 -2.44 -12.61 20.31
CA ALA A 6 -2.75 -12.88 18.91
C ALA A 6 -2.68 -11.59 18.09
N PHE A 7 -2.25 -11.71 16.84
CA PHE A 7 -2.22 -10.63 15.88
C PHE A 7 -2.92 -11.08 14.60
N ASP A 8 -4.01 -10.41 14.27
CA ASP A 8 -4.66 -10.53 12.97
C ASP A 8 -4.10 -9.44 12.06
N LEU A 9 -3.26 -9.85 11.11
CA LEU A 9 -2.50 -8.95 10.27
C LEU A 9 -3.19 -8.79 8.91
N GLY A 10 -3.42 -7.56 8.52
CA GLY A 10 -3.98 -7.24 7.22
C GLY A 10 -4.75 -5.93 7.23
N VAL A 11 -5.66 -5.81 6.27
CA VAL A 11 -6.63 -4.72 6.17
C VAL A 11 -8.01 -5.22 6.57
N CYS A 12 -8.80 -4.37 7.21
CA CYS A 12 -10.18 -4.69 7.58
C CYS A 12 -11.17 -4.25 6.47
N SER A 13 -12.40 -4.78 6.50
CA SER A 13 -13.44 -4.47 5.50
C SER A 13 -13.68 -2.97 5.33
N THR A 14 -13.69 -2.21 6.42
CA THR A 14 -13.89 -0.75 6.34
C THR A 14 -12.77 -0.04 5.58
N GLN A 15 -11.55 -0.58 5.53
CA GLN A 15 -10.47 -0.02 4.71
C GLN A 15 -10.66 -0.34 3.22
N LEU A 16 -11.27 -1.48 2.89
CA LEU A 16 -11.49 -1.93 1.51
C LEU A 16 -12.79 -1.40 0.88
N ASP A 17 -13.79 -1.10 1.72
CA ASP A 17 -15.13 -0.70 1.28
C ASP A 17 -15.35 0.82 1.36
N GLN A 18 -14.40 1.58 1.93
CA GLN A 18 -14.38 3.04 1.96
C GLN A 18 -13.41 3.58 0.89
N PRO A 19 -13.91 4.15 -0.23
CA PRO A 19 -13.06 4.61 -1.33
C PRO A 19 -12.02 5.65 -0.91
N GLU A 20 -12.36 6.52 0.05
CA GLU A 20 -11.49 7.56 0.60
C GLU A 20 -10.23 7.02 1.30
N ARG A 21 -10.19 5.72 1.59
CA ARG A 21 -9.03 5.05 2.20
C ARG A 21 -8.00 4.60 1.16
N GLY A 22 -8.38 4.49 -0.12
CA GLY A 22 -7.45 4.22 -1.21
C GLY A 22 -6.87 2.80 -1.26
N PHE A 23 -7.39 1.82 -0.49
CA PHE A 23 -6.86 0.45 -0.48
C PHE A 23 -7.42 -0.45 -1.59
N SER A 24 -8.50 -0.05 -2.25
CA SER A 24 -9.24 -0.88 -3.21
C SER A 24 -9.16 -0.29 -4.61
N PHE A 25 -8.83 -1.12 -5.60
CA PHE A 25 -8.92 -0.76 -7.02
C PHE A 25 -10.35 -0.76 -7.57
N ARG A 26 -11.34 -1.23 -6.79
CA ARG A 26 -12.74 -1.38 -7.24
C ARG A 26 -13.48 -0.06 -7.35
N PHE A 27 -13.06 0.94 -6.59
CA PHE A 27 -13.73 2.23 -6.46
C PHE A 27 -12.71 3.34 -6.71
N ASP A 28 -13.16 4.45 -7.29
CA ASP A 28 -12.32 5.63 -7.45
C ASP A 28 -12.14 6.36 -6.10
N GLY A 29 -10.94 6.84 -5.83
CA GLY A 29 -10.57 7.43 -4.56
C GLY A 29 -9.11 7.90 -4.52
N PRO A 30 -8.72 8.70 -3.50
CA PRO A 30 -7.35 9.14 -3.35
C PRO A 30 -6.42 7.95 -3.12
N LEU A 31 -5.21 7.99 -3.69
CA LEU A 31 -4.16 7.00 -3.46
C LEU A 31 -3.51 7.21 -2.08
N ASP A 32 -4.27 6.95 -1.00
CA ASP A 32 -3.82 7.14 0.39
C ASP A 32 -3.11 5.89 0.94
N MET A 33 -3.84 4.79 1.15
CA MET A 33 -3.35 3.50 1.66
C MET A 33 -2.73 3.51 3.08
N ARG A 34 -2.85 4.59 3.86
CA ARG A 34 -2.34 4.62 5.24
C ARG A 34 -3.32 3.96 6.21
N MET A 35 -2.79 3.12 7.11
CA MET A 35 -3.58 2.54 8.20
C MET A 35 -3.91 3.57 9.29
N SER A 36 -2.92 4.31 9.79
CA SER A 36 -3.05 5.25 10.92
C SER A 36 -3.37 6.70 10.52
N LYS A 37 -3.61 6.98 9.23
CA LYS A 37 -3.82 8.34 8.65
C LYS A 37 -2.68 9.34 8.92
N SER A 38 -1.51 8.86 9.33
CA SER A 38 -0.31 9.65 9.60
C SER A 38 0.83 9.17 8.70
N GLY A 39 1.74 10.07 8.33
CA GLY A 39 2.88 9.76 7.48
C GLY A 39 2.57 9.91 5.98
N GLU A 40 3.48 9.41 5.17
CA GLU A 40 3.47 9.50 3.71
C GLU A 40 2.33 8.67 3.10
N THR A 41 1.62 9.23 2.12
CA THR A 41 0.59 8.51 1.36
C THR A 41 1.22 7.66 0.26
N ALA A 42 0.48 6.68 -0.28
CA ALA A 42 0.93 5.97 -1.47
C ALA A 42 1.10 6.91 -2.68
N ALA A 43 0.30 7.98 -2.77
CA ALA A 43 0.45 9.02 -3.79
C ALA A 43 1.80 9.73 -3.70
N ASP A 44 2.21 10.12 -2.49
CA ASP A 44 3.51 10.74 -2.25
C ASP A 44 4.63 9.78 -2.69
N VAL A 45 4.58 8.52 -2.25
CA VAL A 45 5.56 7.48 -2.61
C VAL A 45 5.73 7.36 -4.13
N VAL A 46 4.65 7.22 -4.89
CA VAL A 46 4.75 7.05 -6.35
C VAL A 46 5.19 8.33 -7.08
N MET A 47 4.93 9.51 -6.48
CA MET A 47 5.31 10.79 -7.08
C MET A 47 6.75 11.21 -6.75
N THR A 48 7.31 10.77 -5.61
CA THR A 48 8.61 11.27 -5.13
C THR A 48 9.74 10.26 -5.26
N LEU A 49 9.46 8.96 -5.24
CA LEU A 49 10.52 7.96 -5.37
C LEU A 49 11.01 7.85 -6.82
N ASP A 50 12.30 7.55 -6.97
CA ASP A 50 12.85 7.23 -8.28
C ASP A 50 12.38 5.85 -8.78
N GLU A 51 12.53 5.62 -10.08
CA GLU A 51 12.12 4.37 -10.75
C GLU A 51 12.76 3.13 -10.10
N THR A 52 14.00 3.23 -9.62
CA THR A 52 14.73 2.09 -9.04
C THR A 52 14.16 1.74 -7.66
N ALA A 53 13.89 2.74 -6.83
CA ALA A 53 13.27 2.57 -5.53
C ALA A 53 11.84 2.03 -5.66
N LEU A 54 11.06 2.56 -6.60
CA LEU A 54 9.69 2.09 -6.85
C LEU A 54 9.68 0.64 -7.36
N ALA A 55 10.55 0.29 -8.32
CA ALA A 55 10.70 -1.08 -8.80
C ALA A 55 11.10 -2.04 -7.66
N ARG A 56 11.93 -1.59 -6.73
CA ARG A 56 12.32 -2.40 -5.58
C ARG A 56 11.15 -2.67 -4.63
N ILE A 57 10.32 -1.67 -4.33
CA ILE A 57 9.11 -1.85 -3.52
C ILE A 57 8.18 -2.89 -4.15
N LEU A 58 7.92 -2.76 -5.46
CA LEU A 58 7.05 -3.68 -6.20
C LEU A 58 7.60 -5.11 -6.22
N TRP A 59 8.92 -5.28 -6.29
CA TRP A 59 9.56 -6.59 -6.24
C TRP A 59 9.59 -7.19 -4.82
N ASP A 60 10.13 -6.45 -3.85
CA ASP A 60 10.39 -6.95 -2.49
C ASP A 60 9.09 -7.22 -1.72
N PHE A 61 8.05 -6.39 -1.91
CA PHE A 61 6.77 -6.52 -1.18
C PHE A 61 5.60 -7.00 -2.03
N GLY A 62 5.64 -6.77 -3.35
CA GLY A 62 4.59 -7.21 -4.26
C GLY A 62 4.89 -8.54 -4.98
N GLU A 63 6.11 -9.06 -4.84
CA GLU A 63 6.61 -10.24 -5.59
C GLU A 63 6.42 -10.09 -7.12
N GLU A 64 6.38 -8.84 -7.61
CA GLU A 64 6.00 -8.52 -8.99
C GLU A 64 7.20 -8.61 -9.95
N ARG A 65 7.15 -9.57 -10.87
CA ARG A 65 8.25 -9.85 -11.82
C ARG A 65 8.44 -8.75 -12.86
N ALA A 66 7.39 -8.03 -13.19
CA ALA A 66 7.41 -6.90 -14.10
C ALA A 66 7.70 -5.57 -13.39
N SER A 67 8.18 -5.59 -12.14
CA SER A 67 8.42 -4.40 -11.30
C SER A 67 9.10 -3.25 -12.01
N ARG A 68 10.21 -3.49 -12.73
CA ARG A 68 10.93 -2.46 -13.50
C ARG A 68 10.09 -1.86 -14.62
N ARG A 69 9.30 -2.69 -15.30
CA ARG A 69 8.42 -2.22 -16.39
C ARG A 69 7.27 -1.38 -15.83
N ILE A 70 6.71 -1.77 -14.68
CA ILE A 70 5.61 -1.05 -14.03
C ILE A 70 6.10 0.28 -13.46
N ALA A 71 7.28 0.31 -12.81
CA ALA A 71 7.84 1.54 -12.24
C ALA A 71 8.18 2.61 -13.30
N ARG A 72 8.39 2.21 -14.55
CA ARG A 72 8.68 3.10 -15.68
C ARG A 72 7.44 3.63 -16.39
N ALA A 73 6.29 2.98 -16.23
CA ALA A 73 5.07 3.24 -16.99
C ALA A 73 4.38 4.54 -16.54
#